data_AF-A0A6P0Z676-F1
#
_entry.id   AF-A0A6P0Z676-F1
#
_cell.length_a   1.000
_cell.length_b   1.000
_cell.length_c   1.000
_cell.angle_alpha   90.00
_cell.angle_beta   90.00
_cell.angle_gamma   90.00
#
_symmetry.space_group_name_H-M   'P 1'
#
loop_
_entity.id
_entity.type
_entity.pdbx_description
1 polymer ?
#
loop_
_entity_poly.entity_id
_entity_poly.type
_entity_poly.pdbx_seq_one_letter_code
_entity_poly.pdbx_strand_id
1 'polypeptide(L)'
;MASVFDSGAGGDMSALTLPAAFAEAAHMLFASELEIAADNRPGNITVTSDLSAATITVAATLPVTTTLNANGQVVVTASDYLQPLGATSEFDAGGGELSSIHKTAALFEIAQKVHAAELALPADTQPNNLTVAIDLEASTAPTLTLKPCLS
;
A
#
# COMPACT_ATOMS: atom_id res chain seq x y z
N MET A 1 -11.34 18.35 -3.95
CA MET A 1 -9.93 18.46 -4.40
C MET A 1 -9.55 17.07 -4.88
N ALA A 2 -9.07 16.93 -6.12
CA ALA A 2 -8.63 15.64 -6.62
C ALA A 2 -7.47 15.15 -5.77
N SER A 3 -7.46 13.88 -5.41
CA SER A 3 -6.39 13.20 -4.68
C SER A 3 -5.15 13.08 -5.58
N VAL A 4 -4.52 14.21 -5.91
CA VAL A 4 -3.34 14.28 -6.80
C VAL A 4 -2.21 13.46 -6.17
N PHE A 5 -1.52 12.69 -7.00
CA PHE A 5 -0.31 11.95 -6.64
C PHE A 5 0.74 12.19 -7.72
N ASP A 6 1.96 12.51 -7.31
CA ASP A 6 3.10 12.62 -8.21
C ASP A 6 3.95 11.35 -8.14
N SER A 7 3.88 10.53 -9.19
CA SER A 7 4.69 9.32 -9.35
C SER A 7 6.14 9.60 -9.74
N GLY A 8 6.49 10.86 -10.04
CA GLY A 8 7.79 11.21 -10.59
C GLY A 8 7.97 10.75 -12.03
N ALA A 9 9.19 10.92 -12.56
CA ALA A 9 9.53 10.60 -13.94
C ALA A 9 10.39 9.32 -14.00
N GLY A 10 9.93 8.33 -14.76
CA GLY A 10 10.71 7.12 -15.08
C GLY A 10 10.72 6.04 -14.00
N GLY A 11 9.91 6.17 -12.95
CA GLY A 11 9.70 5.13 -11.94
C GLY A 11 8.72 4.04 -12.39
N ASP A 12 8.48 3.07 -11.50
CA ASP A 12 7.60 1.92 -11.73
C ASP A 12 6.11 2.29 -11.76
N MET A 13 5.75 3.48 -11.27
CA MET A 13 4.37 3.96 -11.17
C MET A 13 4.00 4.94 -12.28
N SER A 14 2.76 4.82 -12.75
CA SER A 14 2.17 5.70 -13.75
C SER A 14 0.93 6.46 -13.23
N ALA A 15 0.43 6.11 -12.05
CA ALA A 15 -0.71 6.76 -11.44
C ALA A 15 -0.48 8.27 -11.19
N LEU A 16 -1.52 9.06 -11.44
CA LEU A 16 -1.56 10.51 -11.15
C LEU A 16 -2.52 10.85 -10.00
N THR A 17 -3.15 9.83 -9.40
CA THR A 17 -4.04 10.00 -8.25
C THR A 17 -3.75 8.97 -7.16
N LEU A 18 -3.90 9.34 -5.89
CA LEU A 18 -3.62 8.46 -4.75
C LEU A 18 -4.39 7.12 -4.79
N PRO A 19 -5.70 7.06 -5.14
CA PRO A 19 -6.40 5.79 -5.26
C PRO A 19 -5.88 4.92 -6.42
N ALA A 20 -5.52 5.54 -7.55
CA ALA A 20 -4.90 4.82 -8.66
C ALA A 20 -3.52 4.28 -8.27
N ALA A 21 -2.74 5.08 -7.55
CA ALA A 21 -1.43 4.69 -7.03
C ALA A 21 -1.55 3.50 -6.08
N PHE A 22 -2.56 3.51 -5.20
CA PHE A 22 -2.82 2.41 -4.30
C PHE A 22 -3.17 1.12 -5.05
N ALA A 23 -4.06 1.20 -6.04
CA ALA A 23 -4.43 0.04 -6.85
C ALA A 23 -3.23 -0.50 -7.64
N GLU A 24 -2.42 0.37 -8.25
CA GLU A 24 -1.22 0.00 -9.01
C GLU A 24 -0.18 -0.68 -8.09
N ALA A 25 0.11 -0.10 -6.94
CA ALA A 25 1.03 -0.69 -5.96
C ALA A 25 0.54 -2.04 -5.41
N ALA A 26 -0.76 -2.17 -5.15
CA ALA A 26 -1.34 -3.43 -4.70
C ALA A 26 -1.22 -4.52 -5.78
N HIS A 27 -1.49 -4.19 -7.04
CA HIS A 27 -1.31 -5.11 -8.15
C HIS A 27 0.15 -5.50 -8.36
N MET A 28 1.09 -4.55 -8.26
CA MET A 28 2.53 -4.85 -8.37
C MET A 28 3.00 -5.80 -7.27
N LEU A 29 2.58 -5.57 -6.01
CA LEU A 29 2.93 -6.44 -4.90
C LEU A 29 2.31 -7.83 -5.05
N PHE A 30 1.03 -7.90 -5.43
CA PHE A 30 0.34 -9.17 -5.68
C PHE A 30 0.99 -9.95 -6.83
N ALA A 31 1.34 -9.28 -7.94
CA ALA A 31 2.04 -9.92 -9.06
C ALA A 31 3.39 -10.50 -8.64
N SER A 32 4.15 -9.78 -7.82
CA SER A 32 5.45 -10.23 -7.30
C SER A 32 5.29 -11.43 -6.38
N GLU A 33 4.21 -11.47 -5.58
CA GLU A 33 3.91 -12.63 -4.76
C GLU A 33 3.48 -13.86 -5.58
N LEU A 34 2.88 -13.65 -6.75
CA LEU A 34 2.56 -14.73 -7.69
C LEU A 34 3.80 -15.34 -8.37
N GLU A 35 4.94 -14.63 -8.40
CA GLU A 35 6.22 -15.19 -8.88
C GLU A 35 6.72 -16.33 -7.98
N ILE A 36 6.33 -16.31 -6.70
CA ILE A 36 6.66 -17.36 -5.75
C ILE A 36 5.83 -18.61 -6.08
N ALA A 37 6.50 -19.77 -6.10
CA ALA A 37 5.86 -21.06 -6.28
C ALA A 37 4.71 -21.25 -5.28
N ALA A 38 3.59 -21.81 -5.76
CA ALA A 38 2.35 -21.89 -4.99
C ALA A 38 2.52 -22.55 -3.60
N ASP A 39 3.41 -23.53 -3.49
CA ASP A 39 3.68 -24.25 -2.23
C ASP A 39 4.40 -23.39 -1.16
N ASN A 40 5.04 -22.29 -1.58
CA ASN A 40 5.83 -21.40 -0.71
C ASN A 40 5.27 -19.97 -0.67
N ARG A 41 4.12 -19.72 -1.31
CA ARG A 41 3.55 -18.38 -1.40
C ARG A 41 3.00 -17.94 -0.03
N PRO A 42 3.36 -16.74 0.46
CA PRO A 42 2.99 -16.30 1.80
C PRO A 42 1.48 -16.00 1.96
N GLY A 43 0.78 -15.61 0.90
CA GLY A 43 -0.63 -15.22 0.96
C GLY A 43 -0.88 -13.89 1.66
N ASN A 44 0.11 -12.98 1.64
CA ASN A 44 0.09 -11.73 2.40
C ASN A 44 -0.73 -10.62 1.71
N ILE A 45 -1.05 -10.77 0.42
CA ILE A 45 -1.91 -9.83 -0.29
C ILE A 45 -2.91 -10.56 -1.19
N THR A 46 -4.13 -10.05 -1.22
CA THR A 46 -5.20 -10.45 -2.13
C THR A 46 -5.78 -9.22 -2.81
N VAL A 47 -5.93 -9.27 -4.12
CA VAL A 47 -6.58 -8.22 -4.91
C VAL A 47 -7.74 -8.82 -5.69
N THR A 48 -8.93 -8.28 -5.47
CA THR A 48 -10.18 -8.69 -6.15
C THR A 48 -10.75 -7.48 -6.87
N SER A 49 -10.97 -7.61 -8.18
CA SER A 49 -11.59 -6.57 -8.99
C SER A 49 -12.99 -7.01 -9.41
N ASP A 50 -14.01 -6.25 -9.06
CA ASP A 50 -15.37 -6.42 -9.56
C ASP A 50 -15.62 -5.39 -10.66
N LEU A 51 -15.51 -5.84 -11.91
CA LEU A 51 -15.72 -4.99 -13.08
C LEU A 51 -17.19 -4.62 -13.29
N SER A 52 -18.13 -5.38 -12.71
CA SER A 52 -19.57 -5.10 -12.80
C SER A 52 -19.98 -3.98 -11.84
N ALA A 53 -19.36 -3.95 -10.65
CA ALA A 53 -19.52 -2.90 -9.67
C ALA A 53 -18.53 -1.74 -9.85
N ALA A 54 -17.56 -1.86 -10.76
CA ALA A 54 -16.42 -0.95 -10.92
C ALA A 54 -15.65 -0.71 -9.60
N THR A 55 -15.46 -1.77 -8.80
CA THR A 55 -14.76 -1.70 -7.52
C THR A 55 -13.53 -2.60 -7.49
N ILE A 56 -12.55 -2.21 -6.66
CA ILE A 56 -11.37 -3.01 -6.35
C ILE A 56 -11.30 -3.17 -4.84
N THR A 57 -11.14 -4.41 -4.38
CA THR A 57 -10.89 -4.76 -2.99
C THR A 57 -9.47 -5.27 -2.86
N VAL A 58 -8.68 -4.60 -2.04
CA VAL A 58 -7.34 -5.03 -1.66
C VAL A 58 -7.39 -5.41 -0.18
N ALA A 59 -6.91 -6.60 0.13
CA ALA A 59 -6.67 -7.08 1.49
C ALA A 59 -5.18 -7.44 1.60
N ALA A 60 -4.43 -6.73 2.45
CA ALA A 60 -3.00 -6.96 2.64
C ALA A 60 -2.60 -7.00 4.11
N THR A 61 -1.68 -7.91 4.44
CA THR A 61 -1.07 -8.15 5.75
C THR A 61 0.44 -8.00 5.58
N LEU A 62 0.95 -6.78 5.75
CA LEU A 62 2.35 -6.44 5.46
C LEU A 62 3.20 -6.49 6.73
N PRO A 63 4.32 -7.22 6.82
CA PRO A 63 5.18 -7.13 7.99
C PRO A 63 5.73 -5.70 8.14
N VAL A 64 5.79 -5.19 9.36
CA VAL A 64 6.28 -3.84 9.65
C VAL A 64 7.40 -3.88 10.68
N THR A 65 8.29 -2.91 10.59
CA THR A 65 9.33 -2.61 11.57
C THR A 65 9.11 -1.20 12.11
N THR A 66 9.38 -1.02 13.39
CA THR A 66 9.30 0.28 14.04
C THR A 66 10.69 0.73 14.45
N THR A 67 11.03 1.96 14.09
CA THR A 67 12.31 2.58 14.45
C THR A 67 12.06 3.94 15.09
N LEU A 68 12.96 4.39 15.94
CA LEU A 68 12.94 5.76 16.47
C LEU A 68 13.81 6.63 15.57
N ASN A 69 13.23 7.70 15.03
CA ASN A 69 14.03 8.70 14.32
C ASN A 69 14.85 9.55 15.32
N ALA A 70 15.77 10.36 14.80
CA ALA A 70 16.63 11.24 15.60
C ALA A 70 15.87 12.25 16.47
N ASN A 71 14.57 12.47 16.19
CA ASN A 71 13.68 13.35 16.94
C ASN A 71 12.83 12.60 17.99
N GLY A 72 13.08 11.30 18.20
CA GLY A 72 12.33 10.46 19.14
C GLY A 72 10.93 10.08 18.65
N GLN A 73 10.61 10.28 17.37
CA GLN A 73 9.33 9.89 16.79
C GLN A 73 9.43 8.44 16.30
N VAL A 74 8.38 7.66 16.58
CA VAL A 74 8.24 6.30 16.08
C VAL A 74 7.91 6.36 14.60
N VAL A 75 8.78 5.79 13.76
CA VAL A 75 8.59 5.60 12.34
C VAL A 75 8.26 4.13 12.10
N VAL A 76 7.11 3.88 11.50
CA VAL A 76 6.68 2.54 11.08
C VAL A 76 6.99 2.41 9.60
N THR A 77 7.72 1.36 9.22
CA THR A 77 8.06 1.04 7.82
C THR A 77 7.69 -0.39 7.52
N ALA A 78 7.10 -0.67 6.36
CA ALA A 78 6.86 -2.05 5.95
C ALA A 78 8.16 -2.73 5.52
N SER A 79 8.38 -3.94 6.02
CA SER A 79 9.55 -4.76 5.76
C SER A 79 9.37 -5.54 4.46
N ASP A 80 10.45 -5.70 3.70
CA ASP A 80 10.45 -6.54 2.52
C ASP A 80 10.40 -8.03 2.91
N TYR A 81 9.31 -8.69 2.56
CA TYR A 81 9.10 -10.12 2.76
C TYR A 81 9.25 -10.95 1.48
N LEU A 82 9.40 -10.29 0.32
CA LEU A 82 9.48 -10.95 -0.98
C LEU A 82 10.91 -11.35 -1.33
N GLN A 83 11.89 -10.49 -1.02
CA GLN A 83 13.31 -10.77 -1.32
C GLN A 83 13.84 -12.07 -0.70
N PRO A 84 13.56 -12.40 0.58
CA PRO A 84 14.00 -13.67 1.16
C PRO A 84 13.38 -14.91 0.49
N LEU A 85 12.25 -14.74 -0.20
CA LEU A 85 11.54 -15.80 -0.91
C LEU A 85 11.92 -15.88 -2.40
N GLY A 86 12.86 -15.04 -2.85
CA GLY A 86 13.37 -15.03 -4.22
C GLY A 86 12.47 -14.33 -5.23
N ALA A 87 11.49 -13.54 -4.79
CA ALA A 87 10.62 -12.75 -5.66
C ALA A 87 11.14 -11.33 -5.87
N THR A 88 10.69 -10.70 -6.95
CA THR A 88 11.06 -9.31 -7.27
C THR A 88 10.45 -8.35 -6.24
N SER A 89 11.28 -7.74 -5.41
CA SER A 89 10.83 -6.78 -4.39
C SER A 89 11.24 -5.34 -4.66
N GLU A 90 12.18 -5.12 -5.59
CA GLU A 90 12.69 -3.80 -5.96
C GLU A 90 11.56 -2.89 -6.48
N PHE A 91 11.66 -1.61 -6.13
CA PHE A 91 10.73 -0.58 -6.55
C PHE A 91 11.49 0.71 -6.84
N ASP A 92 11.25 1.29 -8.02
CA ASP A 92 11.74 2.63 -8.38
C ASP A 92 10.61 3.66 -8.24
N ALA A 93 10.79 4.60 -7.30
CA ALA A 93 9.85 5.69 -7.04
C ALA A 93 9.90 6.84 -8.07
N GLY A 94 10.83 6.83 -9.03
CA GLY A 94 10.91 7.83 -10.11
C GLY A 94 11.19 9.26 -9.65
N GLY A 95 11.63 9.45 -8.40
CA GLY A 95 11.86 10.76 -7.79
C GLY A 95 10.58 11.53 -7.42
N GLY A 96 9.42 10.87 -7.43
CA GLY A 96 8.14 11.44 -7.05
C GLY A 96 7.93 11.54 -5.53
N GLU A 97 6.68 11.45 -5.12
CA GLU A 97 6.25 11.58 -3.72
C GLU A 97 6.59 10.39 -2.80
N LEU A 98 7.09 9.29 -3.37
CA LEU A 98 7.46 8.08 -2.64
C LEU A 98 8.97 8.03 -2.41
N SER A 99 9.35 7.54 -1.24
CA SER A 99 10.75 7.33 -0.87
C SER A 99 11.12 5.85 -0.76
N SER A 100 10.12 4.99 -0.81
CA SER A 100 10.26 3.54 -0.76
C SER A 100 11.12 3.01 -1.91
N ILE A 101 11.92 1.98 -1.63
CA ILE A 101 12.72 1.24 -2.63
C ILE A 101 12.27 -0.23 -2.78
N HIS A 102 11.24 -0.62 -2.02
CA HIS A 102 10.63 -1.95 -2.09
C HIS A 102 9.12 -1.83 -2.32
N LYS A 103 8.54 -2.76 -3.09
CA LYS A 103 7.10 -2.78 -3.42
C LYS A 103 6.20 -2.82 -2.19
N THR A 104 6.61 -3.59 -1.17
CA THR A 104 5.88 -3.69 0.11
C THR A 104 5.86 -2.35 0.85
N ALA A 105 7.00 -1.66 0.89
CA ALA A 105 7.12 -0.33 1.51
C ALA A 105 6.31 0.71 0.74
N ALA A 106 6.37 0.67 -0.60
CA ALA A 106 5.62 1.59 -1.46
C ALA A 106 4.11 1.48 -1.25
N LEU A 107 3.55 0.25 -1.20
CA LEU A 107 2.13 0.05 -0.91
C LEU A 107 1.74 0.62 0.46
N PHE A 108 2.56 0.40 1.48
CA PHE A 108 2.30 0.92 2.83
C PHE A 108 2.34 2.45 2.88
N GLU A 109 3.33 3.08 2.24
CA GLU A 109 3.46 4.54 2.16
C GLU A 109 2.28 5.19 1.42
N ILE A 110 1.85 4.61 0.30
CA ILE A 110 0.67 5.07 -0.45
C ILE A 110 -0.59 4.91 0.39
N ALA A 111 -0.76 3.80 1.10
CA ALA A 111 -1.91 3.59 1.96
C ALA A 111 -2.00 4.63 3.08
N GLN A 112 -0.87 4.97 3.71
CA GLN A 112 -0.82 6.04 4.71
C GLN A 112 -1.20 7.39 4.10
N LYS A 113 -0.72 7.70 2.89
CA LYS A 113 -1.08 8.94 2.17
C LYS A 113 -2.56 8.99 1.81
N VAL A 114 -3.15 7.89 1.32
CA VAL A 114 -4.59 7.79 1.04
C VAL A 114 -5.39 8.01 2.31
N HIS A 115 -5.04 7.31 3.39
CA HIS A 115 -5.74 7.46 4.67
C HIS A 115 -5.65 8.89 5.22
N ALA A 116 -4.46 9.51 5.15
CA ALA A 116 -4.28 10.91 5.55
C ALA A 116 -5.09 11.88 4.68
N ALA A 117 -5.19 11.62 3.37
CA ALA A 117 -6.00 12.41 2.45
C ALA A 117 -7.50 12.27 2.72
N GLU A 118 -7.98 11.07 3.09
CA GLU A 118 -9.36 10.84 3.54
C GLU A 118 -9.64 11.57 4.86
N LEU A 119 -8.70 11.51 5.82
CA LEU A 119 -8.77 12.22 7.10
C LEU A 119 -8.78 13.74 6.96
N ALA A 120 -8.21 14.29 5.88
CA ALA A 120 -8.21 15.72 5.61
C ALA A 120 -9.56 16.25 5.09
N LEU A 121 -10.50 15.38 4.72
CA LEU A 121 -11.84 15.77 4.31
C LEU A 121 -12.76 15.97 5.53
N PRO A 122 -13.74 16.91 5.46
CA PRO A 122 -14.73 17.08 6.51
C PRO A 122 -15.44 15.76 6.81
N ALA A 123 -15.66 15.45 8.09
CA ALA A 123 -16.24 14.18 8.55
C ALA A 123 -17.57 13.82 7.85
N ASP A 124 -18.35 14.83 7.47
CA ASP A 124 -19.64 14.71 6.80
C ASP A 124 -19.52 14.25 5.33
N THR A 125 -18.31 14.33 4.76
CA THR A 125 -17.99 14.02 3.36
C THR A 125 -16.81 13.07 3.23
N GLN A 126 -16.30 12.54 4.34
CA GLN A 126 -15.13 11.68 4.38
C GLN A 126 -15.47 10.31 3.78
N PRO A 127 -14.88 9.94 2.64
CA PRO A 127 -14.92 8.57 2.18
C PRO A 127 -14.07 7.72 3.12
N ASN A 128 -14.65 6.71 3.75
CA ASN A 128 -13.92 5.69 4.51
C ASN A 128 -13.61 4.50 3.60
N ASN A 129 -12.97 4.78 2.47
CA ASN A 129 -12.69 3.74 1.48
C ASN A 129 -11.45 2.95 1.85
N LEU A 130 -10.55 3.46 2.70
CA LEU A 130 -9.38 2.73 3.17
C LEU A 130 -9.35 2.62 4.70
N THR A 131 -9.34 1.39 5.20
CA THR A 131 -9.00 1.13 6.60
C THR A 131 -7.54 0.71 6.69
N VAL A 132 -6.72 1.48 7.39
CA VAL A 132 -5.35 1.09 7.77
C VAL A 132 -5.35 0.85 9.29
N ALA A 133 -5.40 -0.41 9.72
CA ALA A 133 -5.24 -0.74 11.13
C ALA A 133 -3.79 -1.16 11.37
N ILE A 134 -3.02 -0.46 12.20
CA ILE A 134 -1.64 -0.85 12.56
C ILE A 134 -1.66 -1.47 13.96
N ASP A 135 -1.40 -2.78 14.06
CA ASP A 135 -1.20 -3.46 15.33
C ASP A 135 0.31 -3.46 15.67
N LEU A 136 0.68 -2.70 16.71
CA LEU A 136 2.06 -2.62 17.21
C LEU A 136 2.35 -3.63 18.33
N GLU A 137 1.33 -4.28 18.90
CA GLU A 137 1.50 -5.20 20.03
C GLU A 137 1.86 -6.61 19.57
N ALA A 138 1.45 -7.00 18.36
CA ALA A 138 1.70 -8.33 17.82
C ALA A 138 3.00 -8.47 17.00
N SER A 139 3.67 -7.37 16.62
CA SER A 139 4.68 -7.36 15.53
C SER A 139 4.19 -7.96 14.20
N THR A 140 2.88 -8.23 14.08
CA THR A 140 2.21 -8.68 12.86
C THR A 140 1.28 -7.58 12.37
N ALA A 141 1.77 -6.93 11.31
CA ALA A 141 1.12 -6.43 10.12
C ALA A 141 -0.20 -5.64 10.21
N PRO A 142 -0.25 -4.44 9.58
CA PRO A 142 -1.50 -3.76 9.36
C PRO A 142 -2.42 -4.53 8.42
N THR A 143 -3.70 -4.58 8.76
CA THR A 143 -4.76 -5.03 7.83
C THR A 143 -5.19 -3.81 7.02
N LEU A 144 -4.91 -3.84 5.72
CA LEU A 144 -5.43 -2.84 4.78
C LEU A 144 -6.68 -3.41 4.13
N THR A 145 -7.84 -2.81 4.40
CA THR A 145 -9.10 -3.17 3.74
C THR A 145 -9.64 -1.98 3.00
N LEU A 146 -9.73 -2.08 1.66
CA LEU A 146 -10.53 -1.14 0.89
C LEU A 146 -12.02 -1.47 1.07
N LYS A 147 -12.80 -0.54 1.64
CA LYS A 147 -14.25 -0.67 1.76
C LYS A 147 -14.91 -0.10 0.51
N PRO A 148 -15.93 -0.76 -0.07
CA PRO A 148 -16.67 -0.20 -1.19
C PRO A 148 -17.33 1.11 -0.77
N CYS A 149 -17.12 2.15 -1.58
CA CYS A 149 -17.83 3.42 -1.48
C CYS A 149 -19.31 3.13 -1.76
N LEU A 150 -20.14 3.06 -0.72
CA LEU A 150 -21.60 3.06 -0.87
C LEU A 150 -21.98 4.42 -1.46
N SER A 151 -22.44 4.40 -2.72
CA SER A 151 -23.11 5.55 -3.35
C SER A 151 -24.52 5.73 -2.80
#